data_AF-A0A5A9GN27-F1
#
_entry.id   AF-A0A5A9GN27-F1
#
_cell.length_a   1.000
_cell.length_b   1.000
_cell.length_c   1.000
_cell.angle_alpha   90.00
_cell.angle_beta   90.00
_cell.angle_gamma   90.00
#
_symmetry.space_group_name_H-M   'P 1'
#
loop_
_entity.id
_entity.type
_entity.pdbx_description
1 polymer ?
#
loop_
_entity_poly.entity_id
_entity_poly.type
_entity_poly.pdbx_seq_one_letter_code
_entity_poly.pdbx_strand_id
1 'polypeptide(L)'
;MTDATNTTLHALLDAYLRCPVEAARTELEQALRSYQTDWIRSRAGVDAPPLPAATPAAPAARPVVAKPRFPIASADLDVLKRLADGWPGTTAEVARWAWFENRELVSLEPNPAGEGPEVLRLAPLGWAAIGRMAAD
;
A
#
# COMPACT_ATOMS: atom_id res chain seq x y z
N MET A 1 -9.59 21.84 21.55
CA MET A 1 -9.24 20.49 21.06
C MET A 1 -7.99 20.46 20.18
N THR A 2 -7.63 21.56 19.52
CA THR A 2 -6.54 21.59 18.53
C THR A 2 -5.13 21.48 19.12
N ASP A 3 -4.87 22.02 20.31
CA ASP A 3 -3.51 22.06 20.86
C ASP A 3 -2.92 20.68 21.20
N ALA A 4 -3.63 19.89 22.03
CA ALA A 4 -3.16 18.56 22.41
C ALA A 4 -3.03 17.60 21.21
N THR A 5 -3.91 17.74 20.22
CA THR A 5 -3.88 16.95 18.97
C THR A 5 -2.67 17.33 18.11
N ASN A 6 -2.39 18.63 17.99
CA ASN A 6 -1.20 19.12 17.31
C ASN A 6 0.07 18.66 18.02
N THR A 7 0.19 18.78 19.34
CA THR A 7 1.36 18.30 20.09
C THR A 7 1.62 16.81 19.86
N THR A 8 0.55 16.01 19.81
CA THR A 8 0.64 14.56 19.55
C THR A 8 1.13 14.27 18.12
N LEU A 9 0.61 14.98 17.11
CA LEU A 9 1.06 14.83 15.71
C LEU A 9 2.53 15.22 15.53
N HIS A 10 2.97 16.32 16.16
CA HIS A 10 4.38 16.73 16.10
C HIS A 10 5.29 15.68 16.76
N ALA A 11 4.88 15.12 17.90
CA ALA A 11 5.64 14.07 18.56
C ALA A 11 5.76 12.79 17.70
N LEU A 12 4.70 12.40 16.98
CA LEU A 12 4.72 11.28 16.05
C LEU A 12 5.60 11.55 14.82
N LEU A 13 5.55 12.77 14.29
CA LEU A 13 6.42 13.19 13.19
C LEU A 13 7.89 13.16 13.61
N ASP A 14 8.22 13.71 14.79
CA ASP A 14 9.58 13.68 15.32
C ASP A 14 10.08 12.26 15.59
N ALA A 15 9.20 11.36 16.03
CA ALA A 15 9.54 9.96 16.22
C ALA A 15 9.86 9.27 14.88
N TYR A 16 9.03 9.50 13.86
CA TYR A 16 9.26 8.98 12.51
C TYR A 16 10.56 9.52 11.89
N LEU A 17 10.84 10.83 12.03
CA LEU A 17 12.06 11.44 11.52
C LEU A 17 13.33 10.93 12.20
N ARG A 18 13.24 10.51 13.48
CA ARG A 18 14.37 9.90 14.22
C ARG A 18 14.58 8.43 13.87
N CYS A 19 13.51 7.69 13.61
CA CYS A 19 13.57 6.26 13.31
C CYS A 19 12.42 5.88 12.35
N PRO A 20 12.66 5.87 11.02
CA PRO A 20 11.63 5.64 10.02
C PRO A 20 11.33 4.14 9.88
N VAL A 21 10.70 3.56 10.91
CA VAL A 21 10.21 2.18 10.91
C VAL A 21 8.72 2.15 10.55
N GLU A 22 8.25 1.05 9.97
CA GLU A 22 6.87 0.99 9.46
C GLU A 22 5.79 1.08 10.54
N ALA A 23 6.10 0.70 11.77
CA ALA A 23 5.20 0.94 12.90
C ALA A 23 4.98 2.45 13.14
N ALA A 24 6.05 3.24 13.16
CA ALA A 24 5.98 4.69 13.37
C ALA A 24 5.29 5.41 12.21
N ARG A 25 5.51 4.95 10.98
CA ARG A 25 4.80 5.45 9.80
C ARG A 25 3.29 5.18 9.89
N THR A 26 2.92 3.95 10.23
CA THR A 26 1.50 3.54 10.32
C THR A 26 0.76 4.35 11.39
N GLU A 27 1.39 4.57 12.55
CA GLU A 27 0.83 5.40 13.62
C GLU A 27 0.65 6.87 13.20
N LEU A 28 1.64 7.45 12.53
CA LEU A 28 1.56 8.81 12.00
C LEU A 28 0.45 8.96 10.95
N GLU A 29 0.36 8.03 9.98
CA GLU A 29 -0.67 8.04 8.94
C GLU A 29 -2.08 7.92 9.53
N GLN A 30 -2.26 7.06 10.54
CA GLN A 30 -3.54 6.89 11.23
C GLN A 30 -3.94 8.15 12.01
N ALA A 31 -3.00 8.78 12.71
CA ALA A 31 -3.24 10.02 13.44
C ALA A 31 -3.59 11.18 12.50
N LEU A 32 -2.89 11.30 11.36
CA LEU A 32 -3.17 12.31 10.33
C LEU A 32 -4.56 12.13 9.71
N ARG A 33 -4.96 10.89 9.38
CA ARG A 33 -6.28 10.61 8.81
C ARG A 33 -7.40 10.94 9.79
N SER A 34 -7.19 10.65 11.06
CA SER A 34 -8.14 10.99 12.14
C SER A 34 -8.27 12.51 12.27
N TYR A 35 -7.15 13.23 12.32
CA TYR A 35 -7.14 14.69 12.37
C TYR A 35 -7.82 15.32 11.15
N GLN A 36 -7.53 14.85 9.94
CA GLN A 36 -8.18 15.34 8.72
C GLN A 36 -9.69 15.13 8.75
N THR A 37 -10.13 13.94 9.18
CA THR A 37 -11.56 13.61 9.30
C THR A 37 -12.27 14.56 10.26
N ASP A 38 -11.68 14.81 11.43
CA ASP A 38 -12.25 15.71 12.43
C ASP A 38 -12.19 17.17 11.99
N TRP A 39 -11.12 17.57 11.29
CA TRP A 39 -11.01 18.92 10.71
C TRP A 39 -12.09 19.15 9.64
N ILE A 40 -12.28 18.19 8.72
CA ILE A 40 -13.33 18.25 7.69
C ILE A 40 -14.71 18.32 8.37
N ARG A 41 -14.97 17.48 9.38
CA ARG A 41 -16.25 17.51 10.12
C ARG A 41 -16.49 18.85 10.80
N SER A 42 -15.47 19.40 11.47
CA SER A 42 -15.60 20.69 12.16
C SER A 42 -15.99 21.83 11.21
N ARG A 43 -15.68 21.67 9.91
CA ARG A 43 -15.98 22.62 8.83
C ARG A 43 -17.25 22.28 8.05
N ALA A 44 -17.61 21.01 7.96
CA ALA A 44 -18.79 20.53 7.23
C ALA A 44 -20.12 20.77 7.98
N GLY A 45 -20.08 21.04 9.29
CA GLY A 45 -21.27 21.38 10.07
C GLY A 45 -22.30 20.24 10.09
N VAL A 46 -23.55 20.54 9.73
CA VAL A 46 -24.71 19.62 9.84
C VAL A 46 -24.74 18.57 8.71
N ASP A 47 -23.99 18.78 7.62
CA ASP A 47 -23.94 17.88 6.46
C ASP A 47 -22.89 16.75 6.61
N ALA A 48 -22.28 16.62 7.79
CA ALA A 48 -21.27 15.59 8.02
C ALA A 48 -21.90 14.18 8.06
N PRO A 49 -21.42 13.22 7.24
CA PRO A 49 -21.91 11.85 7.30
C PRO A 49 -21.66 11.23 8.69
N PRO A 50 -22.58 10.39 9.20
CA PRO A 50 -22.49 9.81 10.54
C PRO A 50 -21.25 8.92 10.65
N LEU A 51 -20.57 9.01 11.80
CA LEU A 51 -19.44 8.14 12.12
C LEU A 51 -19.87 6.67 12.05
N PRO A 52 -19.14 5.79 11.32
CA PRO A 52 -19.26 4.37 11.57
C PRO A 52 -18.87 4.13 13.04
N ALA A 53 -19.73 3.43 13.78
CA ALA A 53 -19.52 3.13 15.19
C ALA A 53 -18.12 2.52 15.39
N ALA A 54 -17.40 3.02 16.39
CA ALA A 54 -16.10 2.51 16.81
C ALA A 54 -16.26 1.02 17.19
N THR A 55 -16.01 0.17 16.20
CA THR A 55 -15.89 -1.27 16.40
C THR A 55 -14.50 -1.46 17.00
N PRO A 56 -14.34 -2.22 18.10
CA PRO A 56 -13.01 -2.52 18.62
C PRO A 56 -12.14 -3.03 17.48
N ALA A 57 -10.92 -2.51 17.38
CA ALA A 57 -9.98 -2.77 16.30
C ALA A 57 -9.79 -4.29 16.11
N ALA A 58 -10.60 -4.86 15.22
CA ALA A 58 -10.31 -6.12 14.61
C ALA A 58 -9.04 -5.92 13.76
N PRO A 59 -8.17 -6.93 13.68
CA PRO A 59 -6.96 -6.85 12.86
C PRO A 59 -7.36 -6.34 11.49
N ALA A 60 -6.69 -5.28 11.01
CA ALA A 60 -7.03 -4.57 9.80
C ALA A 60 -7.30 -5.60 8.69
N ALA A 61 -8.58 -5.78 8.35
CA ALA A 61 -8.96 -6.62 7.24
C ALA A 61 -8.33 -5.98 6.01
N ARG A 62 -7.30 -6.63 5.46
CA ARG A 62 -6.56 -6.11 4.32
C ARG A 62 -7.58 -5.70 3.25
N PRO A 63 -7.39 -4.55 2.58
CA PRO A 63 -8.30 -4.13 1.52
C PRO A 63 -8.44 -5.28 0.55
N VAL A 64 -9.67 -5.77 0.37
CA VAL A 64 -9.96 -6.83 -0.58
C VAL A 64 -9.80 -6.22 -1.96
N VAL A 65 -8.61 -6.37 -2.53
CA VAL A 65 -8.33 -5.93 -3.89
C VAL A 65 -9.10 -6.84 -4.82
N ALA A 66 -10.10 -6.29 -5.50
CA ALA A 66 -10.89 -7.02 -6.48
C ALA A 66 -9.97 -7.52 -7.61
N LYS A 67 -10.26 -8.72 -8.11
CA LYS A 67 -9.52 -9.29 -9.23
C LYS A 67 -9.52 -8.32 -10.43
N PRO A 68 -8.43 -8.27 -11.21
CA PRO A 68 -8.38 -7.46 -12.42
C PRO A 68 -9.55 -7.78 -13.35
N ARG A 69 -10.19 -6.74 -13.89
CA ARG A 69 -11.36 -6.87 -14.78
C ARG A 69 -10.98 -7.02 -16.27
N PHE A 70 -9.70 -7.20 -16.56
CA PHE A 70 -9.16 -7.35 -17.90
C PHE A 70 -8.56 -8.75 -18.10
N PRO A 71 -8.52 -9.27 -19.33
CA PRO A 71 -7.93 -10.57 -19.62
C PRO A 71 -6.40 -10.52 -19.44
N ILE A 72 -5.85 -11.56 -18.83
CA ILE A 72 -4.40 -11.78 -18.67
C ILE A 72 -4.06 -13.09 -19.37
N ALA A 73 -3.04 -13.10 -20.23
CA ALA A 73 -2.62 -14.32 -20.90
C ALA A 73 -2.07 -15.34 -19.90
N SER A 74 -2.15 -16.64 -20.21
CA SER A 74 -1.64 -17.70 -19.32
C SER A 74 -0.15 -17.53 -19.02
N ALA A 75 0.66 -17.24 -20.05
CA ALA A 75 2.09 -16.99 -19.89
C ALA A 75 2.38 -15.80 -18.95
N ASP A 76 1.55 -14.76 -18.99
CA ASP A 76 1.68 -13.59 -18.13
C ASP A 76 1.33 -13.94 -16.67
N LEU A 77 0.31 -14.77 -16.45
CA LEU A 77 -0.02 -15.29 -15.11
C LEU A 77 1.11 -16.16 -14.55
N ASP A 78 1.80 -16.93 -15.39
CA ASP A 78 2.92 -17.78 -14.94
C ASP A 78 4.13 -16.94 -14.51
N VAL A 79 4.38 -15.81 -15.17
CA VAL A 79 5.37 -14.81 -14.71
C VAL A 79 4.99 -14.29 -13.33
N LEU A 80 3.73 -13.89 -13.11
CA LEU A 80 3.27 -13.40 -11.80
C LEU A 80 3.38 -14.47 -10.71
N LYS A 81 3.07 -15.75 -11.01
CA LYS A 81 3.26 -16.86 -10.06
C LYS A 81 4.73 -17.05 -9.69
N ARG A 82 5.64 -16.99 -10.67
CA ARG A 82 7.09 -17.10 -10.40
C ARG A 82 7.58 -15.97 -9.48
N LEU A 83 7.12 -14.74 -9.71
CA LEU A 83 7.42 -13.62 -8.82
C LEU A 83 6.88 -13.87 -7.40
N ALA A 84 5.66 -14.41 -7.28
CA ALA A 84 5.07 -14.78 -5.99
C ALA A 84 5.84 -15.89 -5.27
N ASP A 85 6.46 -16.80 -6.03
CA ASP A 85 7.29 -17.90 -5.51
C ASP A 85 8.72 -17.44 -5.14
N GLY A 86 9.03 -16.14 -5.27
CA GLY A 86 10.30 -15.54 -4.83
C GLY A 86 11.37 -15.41 -5.91
N TRP A 87 11.04 -15.64 -7.19
CA TRP A 87 11.97 -15.36 -8.29
C TRP A 87 12.23 -13.84 -8.40
N PRO A 88 13.48 -13.36 -8.35
CA PRO A 88 13.81 -11.93 -8.43
C PRO A 88 13.82 -11.45 -9.89
N GLY A 89 12.69 -11.56 -10.59
CA GLY A 89 12.60 -11.20 -12.00
C GLY A 89 12.89 -9.71 -12.24
N THR A 90 13.65 -9.42 -13.28
CA THR A 90 14.08 -8.04 -13.62
C THR A 90 13.48 -7.54 -14.93
N THR A 91 13.59 -6.22 -15.19
CA THR A 91 13.16 -5.60 -16.45
C THR A 91 13.91 -6.13 -17.68
N ALA A 92 15.10 -6.72 -17.50
CA ALA A 92 15.84 -7.38 -18.56
C ALA A 92 15.29 -8.78 -18.90
N GLU A 93 14.73 -9.50 -17.92
CA GLU A 93 14.23 -10.87 -18.09
C GLU A 93 12.77 -10.92 -18.52
N VAL A 94 11.97 -9.93 -18.13
CA VAL A 94 10.53 -9.89 -18.40
C VAL A 94 10.25 -8.93 -19.56
N ALA A 95 10.24 -9.43 -20.79
CA ALA A 95 10.05 -8.60 -21.99
C ALA A 95 8.81 -7.68 -21.96
N ARG A 96 7.74 -8.07 -21.27
CA ARG A 96 6.50 -7.30 -21.12
C ARG A 96 6.39 -6.55 -19.78
N TRP A 97 7.50 -6.28 -19.08
CA TRP A 97 7.49 -5.62 -17.77
C TRP A 97 6.64 -4.35 -17.75
N ALA A 98 6.76 -3.49 -18.77
CA ALA A 98 6.01 -2.23 -18.86
C ALA A 98 4.49 -2.46 -18.97
N TRP A 99 4.04 -3.58 -19.55
CA TRP A 99 2.62 -3.92 -19.61
C TRP A 99 2.06 -4.27 -18.23
N PHE A 100 2.85 -4.95 -17.40
CA PHE A 100 2.49 -5.30 -16.02
C PHE A 100 2.44 -4.06 -15.13
N GLU A 101 3.44 -3.18 -15.24
CA GLU A 101 3.54 -1.95 -14.46
C GLU A 101 2.39 -0.99 -14.80
N ASN A 102 2.13 -0.74 -16.09
CA ASN A 102 1.02 0.11 -16.54
C ASN A 102 -0.37 -0.36 -16.07
N ARG A 103 -0.49 -1.63 -15.67
CA ARG A 103 -1.72 -2.23 -15.13
C ARG A 103 -1.65 -2.45 -13.62
N GLU A 104 -0.66 -1.88 -12.96
CA GLU A 104 -0.46 -1.97 -11.51
C GLU A 104 -0.38 -3.43 -11.01
N LEU A 105 0.03 -4.36 -11.88
CA LEU A 105 0.24 -5.76 -11.50
C LEU A 105 1.59 -5.94 -10.81
N VAL A 106 2.56 -5.10 -11.18
CA VAL A 106 3.89 -5.05 -10.56
C VAL A 106 4.30 -3.59 -10.33
N SER A 107 5.20 -3.38 -9.38
CA SER A 107 5.97 -2.15 -9.20
C SER A 107 7.45 -2.43 -9.45
N LEU A 108 8.18 -1.43 -9.91
CA LEU A 108 9.62 -1.51 -10.08
C LEU A 108 10.32 -1.03 -8.81
N GLU A 109 11.26 -1.83 -8.33
CA GLU A 109 12.14 -1.45 -7.23
C GLU A 109 13.58 -1.32 -7.73
N PRO A 110 14.37 -0.40 -7.15
CA PRO A 110 15.80 -0.34 -7.39
C PRO A 110 16.45 -1.70 -7.13
N ASN A 111 17.42 -2.05 -7.97
CA ASN A 111 18.18 -3.28 -7.76
C ASN A 111 18.94 -3.20 -6.43
N PRO A 112 18.80 -4.18 -5.52
CA PRO A 112 19.50 -4.17 -4.23
C PRO A 112 21.03 -4.20 -4.36
N ALA A 113 21.57 -4.62 -5.51
CA ALA A 113 22.99 -4.54 -5.81
C ALA A 113 23.48 -3.11 -6.12
N GLY A 114 22.57 -2.12 -6.19
CA GLY A 114 22.88 -0.71 -6.46
C GLY A 114 23.08 -0.37 -7.94
N GLU A 115 23.27 -1.36 -8.80
CA GLU A 115 23.45 -1.21 -10.24
C GLU A 115 22.69 -2.31 -11.00
N GLY A 116 22.34 -2.06 -12.26
CA GLY A 116 21.69 -3.02 -13.15
C GLY A 116 20.16 -2.84 -13.27
N PRO A 117 19.47 -3.81 -13.89
CA PRO A 117 18.05 -3.70 -14.19
C PRO A 117 17.20 -3.72 -12.91
N GLU A 118 16.12 -2.96 -12.92
CA GLU A 118 15.16 -2.87 -11.83
C GLU A 118 14.46 -4.21 -11.59
N VAL A 119 14.12 -4.46 -10.33
CA VAL A 119 13.48 -5.69 -9.88
C VAL A 119 11.97 -5.49 -9.89
N LEU A 120 11.22 -6.46 -10.42
CA LEU A 120 9.77 -6.45 -10.40
C LEU A 120 9.27 -7.00 -9.06
N ARG A 121 8.42 -6.23 -8.38
CA ARG A 121 7.66 -6.70 -7.22
C ARG A 121 6.18 -6.79 -7.53
N LEU A 122 5.52 -7.80 -7.01
CA LEU A 122 4.07 -7.91 -7.13
C LEU A 122 3.39 -6.80 -6.33
N ALA A 123 2.61 -5.99 -7.05
CA ALA A 123 1.70 -5.03 -6.45
C ALA A 123 0.41 -5.76 -5.97
N PRO A 124 -0.43 -5.13 -5.15
CA PRO A 124 -1.63 -5.77 -4.59
C PRO A 124 -2.57 -6.36 -5.66
N LEU A 125 -2.70 -5.71 -6.82
CA LEU A 125 -3.52 -6.20 -7.92
C LEU A 125 -2.89 -7.42 -8.62
N GLY A 126 -1.56 -7.50 -8.68
CA GLY A 126 -0.83 -8.68 -9.17
C GLY A 126 -1.05 -9.91 -8.29
N TRP A 127 -1.01 -9.74 -6.97
CA TRP A 127 -1.38 -10.79 -6.02
C TRP A 127 -2.83 -11.27 -6.21
N ALA A 128 -3.77 -10.32 -6.33
CA ALA A 128 -5.16 -10.64 -6.60
C ALA A 128 -5.37 -11.37 -7.94
N ALA A 129 -4.60 -11.02 -8.98
CA ALA A 129 -4.65 -11.64 -10.30
C ALA A 129 -4.36 -13.15 -10.26
N ILE A 130 -3.41 -13.56 -9.42
CA ILE A 130 -3.05 -14.98 -9.23
C ILE A 130 -3.84 -15.66 -8.09
N GLY A 131 -4.78 -14.94 -7.46
CA GLY A 131 -5.62 -15.47 -6.38
C GLY A 131 -4.86 -15.75 -5.08
N ARG A 132 -3.74 -15.05 -4.86
CA ARG A 132 -2.94 -15.15 -3.63
C ARG A 132 -2.94 -13.81 -2.89
N MET A 133 -2.42 -13.81 -1.66
CA MET A 133 -2.18 -12.61 -0.88
C MET A 133 -0.68 -12.49 -0.62
N ALA A 134 -0.16 -11.25 -0.55
CA ALA A 134 1.23 -11.02 -0.13
C ALA A 134 1.47 -11.66 1.24
N ALA A 135 2.58 -12.36 1.42
CA ALA A 135 3.02 -12.75 2.76
C ALA A 135 3.41 -11.48 3.54
N ASP A 136 3.04 -11.40 4.82
CA ASP A 136 3.51 -10.33 5.72
C ASP A 136 4.98 -10.56 6.09
#